data_AF-A0A1G9HX02-F1
#
_entry.id   AF-A0A1G9HX02-F1
#
_cell.length_a   1.000
_cell.length_b   1.000
_cell.length_c   1.000
_cell.angle_alpha   90.00
_cell.angle_beta   90.00
_cell.angle_gamma   90.00
#
_symmetry.space_group_name_H-M   'P 1'
#
loop_
_entity.id
_entity.type
_entity.pdbx_description
1 polymer ?
#
loop_
_entity_poly.entity_id
_entity_poly.type
_entity_poly.pdbx_seq_one_letter_code
_entity_poly.pdbx_strand_id
1 'polypeptide(L)' 'MSKKGVGVIILVLGVISYIIRESLHYLAAVSLSFKLSGISNTMIAEPLSLIPPPFAMTVPIVLIIIGIIYLVWSEIEKK' A
#
# COMPACT_ATOMS: atom_id res chain seq x y z
N MET A 1 2.15 12.08 23.59
CA MET A 1 1.17 11.55 22.62
C MET A 1 0.46 10.37 23.25
N SER A 2 -0.88 10.28 23.18
CA SER A 2 -1.57 9.09 23.66
C SER A 2 -1.21 7.88 22.79
N LYS A 3 -1.09 6.68 23.38
CA LYS A 3 -0.82 5.43 22.64
C LYS A 3 -1.83 5.20 21.51
N LYS A 4 -3.07 5.67 21.74
CA LYS A 4 -4.15 5.70 20.75
C LYS A 4 -3.81 6.57 19.53
N GLY A 5 -3.24 7.76 19.73
CA GLY A 5 -2.77 8.62 18.64
C GLY A 5 -1.62 8.01 17.83
N VAL A 6 -0.68 7.35 18.49
CA VAL A 6 0.44 6.65 17.82
C VAL A 6 -0.08 5.51 16.94
N GLY A 7 -1.02 4.70 17.44
CA GLY A 7 -1.64 3.61 16.65
C GLY A 7 -2.38 4.11 15.41
N VAL A 8 -3.12 5.21 15.51
CA VAL A 8 -3.81 5.83 14.37
C VAL A 8 -2.82 6.34 13.32
N ILE A 9 -1.74 7.01 13.73
CA ILE A 9 -0.73 7.52 12.79
C ILE A 9 -0.05 6.37 12.04
N ILE A 10 0.31 5.30 12.74
CA ILE A 10 0.93 4.12 12.14
C ILE A 10 0.00 3.45 11.12
N LEU A 11 -1.31 3.36 11.43
CA LEU A 11 -2.31 2.85 10.49
C LEU A 11 -2.42 3.72 9.24
N VAL A 12 -2.50 5.04 9.41
CA VAL A 12 -2.58 5.99 8.29
C VAL A 12 -1.33 5.87 7.41
N LEU A 13 -0.14 5.75 8.00
CA LEU A 13 1.10 5.53 7.25
C LEU A 13 1.10 4.19 6.50
N GLY A 14 0.56 3.13 7.09
CA GLY A 14 0.39 1.83 6.42
C GLY A 14 -0.51 1.93 5.20
N VAL A 15 -1.65 2.61 5.32
CA VAL A 15 -2.61 2.82 4.22
C VAL A 15 -2.01 3.69 3.12
N ILE A 16 -1.35 4.81 3.48
CA ILE A 16 -0.68 5.68 2.49
C ILE A 16 0.40 4.90 1.74
N SER A 17 1.22 4.12 2.45
CA SER A 17 2.25 3.28 1.82
C SER A 17 1.67 2.27 0.84
N TYR A 18 0.51 1.68 1.17
CA TYR A 18 -0.21 0.80 0.26
C TYR A 18 -0.70 1.53 -1.01
N ILE A 19 -1.34 2.69 -0.85
CA ILE A 19 -1.87 3.48 -1.98
C ILE A 19 -0.74 3.92 -2.91
N ILE A 20 0.37 4.44 -2.35
CA ILE A 20 1.52 4.88 -3.14
C ILE A 20 2.11 3.71 -3.92
N ARG A 21 2.25 2.55 -3.29
CA ARG A 21 2.78 1.35 -3.95
C ARG A 21 1.92 0.92 -5.13
N GLU A 22 0.61 0.81 -4.94
CA GLU A 22 -0.28 0.43 -6.04
C GLU A 22 -0.29 1.49 -7.14
N SER A 23 -0.30 2.76 -6.77
CA SER A 23 -0.25 3.86 -7.74
C SER A 23 1.04 3.81 -8.58
N LEU A 24 2.20 3.53 -7.97
CA LEU A 24 3.47 3.37 -8.68
C LEU A 24 3.47 2.13 -9.59
N HIS A 25 2.84 1.03 -9.16
CA HIS A 25 2.72 -0.19 -9.96
C HIS A 25 1.87 0.06 -11.21
N TYR A 26 0.71 0.73 -11.07
CA TYR A 26 -0.11 1.13 -12.21
C TYR A 26 0.58 2.15 -13.12
N LEU A 27 1.28 3.13 -12.56
CA LEU A 27 2.06 4.09 -13.35
C LEU A 27 3.16 3.40 -14.17
N ALA A 28 3.84 2.42 -13.59
CA ALA A 28 4.82 1.62 -14.30
C ALA A 28 4.17 0.86 -15.47
N ALA A 29 3.02 0.23 -15.26
CA ALA A 29 2.28 -0.48 -16.31
C ALA A 29 1.83 0.45 -17.44
N VAL A 30 1.33 1.63 -17.09
CA VAL A 30 0.96 2.67 -18.06
C VAL A 30 2.19 3.13 -18.85
N SER A 31 3.32 3.40 -18.18
CA SER A 31 4.56 3.81 -18.86
C SER A 31 5.10 2.76 -19.83
N LEU A 32 4.95 1.48 -19.49
CA LEU A 32 5.32 0.36 -20.34
C LEU A 32 4.36 0.23 -21.54
N SER A 33 3.05 0.41 -21.31
CA SER A 33 2.04 0.44 -22.38
C SER A 33 2.31 1.52 -23.43
N PHE A 34 2.72 2.71 -22.99
CA PHE A 34 3.11 3.81 -23.89
C PHE A 34 4.35 3.47 -24.72
N LYS A 35 5.36 2.83 -24.13
CA LYS A 35 6.56 2.39 -24.86
C LYS A 35 6.26 1.29 -25.88
N LEU A 36 5.26 0.46 -25.60
CA LEU A 36 4.81 -0.63 -26.47
C LEU A 36 3.82 -0.18 -27.56
N SER A 37 3.63 1.13 -27.75
CA SER A 37 2.86 1.74 -28.85
C SER A 37 1.36 1.41 -28.86
N GLY A 38 0.76 1.07 -27.71
CA GLY A 38 -0.64 0.64 -27.61
C GLY A 38 -1.42 1.37 -26.53
N ILE A 39 -2.34 2.26 -26.93
CA ILE A 39 -3.24 2.97 -26.00
C ILE A 39 -4.66 2.46 -26.22
N SER A 40 -4.99 1.33 -25.61
CA SER A 40 -6.39 0.90 -25.45
C SER A 40 -6.60 0.30 -24.07
N ASN A 41 -7.82 0.41 -23.53
CA ASN A 41 -8.14 -0.02 -22.16
C ASN A 41 -7.93 -1.53 -21.90
N THR A 42 -7.81 -2.35 -22.94
CA THR A 42 -7.45 -3.78 -22.84
C THR A 42 -5.93 -4.02 -22.74
N MET A 43 -5.10 -3.01 -23.02
CA MET A 43 -3.63 -3.12 -23.11
C MET A 43 -2.88 -2.78 -21.83
N ILE A 44 -3.55 -2.41 -20.72
CA ILE A 44 -2.85 -2.20 -19.43
C ILE A 44 -2.62 -3.55 -18.72
N ALA A 45 -3.51 -4.53 -18.93
CA ALA A 45 -3.46 -5.83 -18.25
C ALA A 45 -2.22 -6.66 -18.63
N GLU A 46 -1.78 -6.57 -19.88
CA GLU A 46 -0.59 -7.28 -20.40
C GLU A 46 0.74 -6.72 -19.84
N PRO A 47 1.02 -5.41 -19.86
CA PRO A 47 2.18 -4.85 -19.16
C PRO A 47 2.09 -4.96 -17.64
N LEU A 48 0.89 -4.97 -17.05
CA LEU A 48 0.72 -5.24 -15.61
C LEU A 48 1.12 -6.68 -15.25
N SER A 49 0.89 -7.67 -16.14
CA SER A 49 1.32 -9.05 -15.92
C SER A 49 2.83 -9.25 -16.17
N LEU A 50 3.46 -8.37 -16.96
CA LEU A 50 4.90 -8.34 -17.21
C LEU A 50 5.70 -7.64 -16.10
N ILE A 51 5.06 -6.74 -15.34
CA ILE A 51 5.69 -6.13 -14.17
C ILE A 51 5.51 -7.09 -13.00
N PRO A 52 6.61 -7.59 -12.39
CA PRO A 52 6.47 -8.47 -11.25
C PRO A 52 5.63 -7.77 -10.17
N PRO A 53 4.72 -8.50 -9.50
CA PRO A 53 3.89 -7.92 -8.47
C PRO A 53 4.77 -7.22 -7.44
N PRO A 54 4.33 -6.08 -6.88
CA PRO A 54 5.17 -5.28 -6.02
C PRO A 54 5.66 -6.14 -4.85
N PHE A 55 6.96 -6.46 -4.87
CA PHE A 55 7.60 -7.49 -4.03
C PHE A 55 7.46 -7.26 -2.51
N ALA A 56 7.07 -6.06 -2.08
CA ALA A 56 6.97 -5.72 -0.67
C ALA A 56 5.53 -5.39 -0.24
N MET A 57 4.66 -6.41 -0.20
CA MET A 57 3.43 -6.32 0.60
C MET A 57 3.67 -6.36 2.10
N THR A 58 4.85 -6.82 2.50
CA THR A 58 5.30 -6.93 3.88
C THR A 58 5.26 -5.60 4.62
N VAL A 59 5.74 -4.50 4.03
CA VAL A 59 5.83 -3.20 4.75
C VAL A 59 4.46 -2.63 5.13
N PRO A 60 3.47 -2.48 4.22
CA PRO A 60 2.14 -1.99 4.59
C PRO A 60 1.44 -2.91 5.58
N ILE A 61 1.55 -4.24 5.40
CA ILE A 61 0.92 -5.23 6.28
C ILE A 61 1.50 -5.14 7.70
N VAL A 62 2.82 -5.07 7.83
CA VAL A 62 3.49 -4.93 9.14
C VAL A 62 3.08 -3.64 9.83
N LEU A 63 3.01 -2.51 9.11
CA LEU A 63 2.54 -1.24 9.66
C LEU A 63 1.10 -1.33 10.15
N ILE A 64 0.20 -1.95 9.38
CA ILE A 64 -1.20 -2.14 9.77
C ILE A 64 -1.29 -3.01 11.04
N ILE A 65 -0.56 -4.13 11.10
CA ILE A 65 -0.54 -5.01 12.27
C ILE A 65 -0.03 -4.27 13.52
N ILE A 66 1.09 -3.56 13.42
CA ILE A 66 1.65 -2.79 14.54
C ILE A 66 0.66 -1.71 15.00
N GLY A 67 0.01 -1.00 14.07
CA GLY A 67 -0.98 0.02 14.38
C GLY A 67 -2.20 -0.55 15.12
N ILE A 68 -2.69 -1.73 14.71
CA ILE A 68 -3.78 -2.45 15.40
C ILE A 68 -3.35 -2.87 16.81
N ILE A 69 -2.16 -3.45 16.97
CA ILE A 69 -1.63 -3.85 18.28
C ILE A 69 -1.56 -2.65 19.23
N TYR A 70 -1.08 -1.50 18.74
CA TYR A 70 -1.01 -0.27 19.52
C TYR A 70 -2.40 0.24 19.94
N LEU A 71 -3.39 0.16 19.06
CA LEU A 71 -4.76 0.54 19.39
C LEU A 71 -5.37 -0.38 20.46
N VAL A 72 -5.22 -1.70 20.29
CA VAL A 72 -5.72 -2.70 21.25
C VAL A 72 -5.07 -2.49 22.62
N TRP A 73 -3.75 -2.33 22.67
CA TRP A 73 -3.05 -2.05 23.92
C TRP A 73 -3.54 -0.74 24.57
N SER A 74 -3.77 0.30 23.77
CA SER A 74 -4.29 1.57 24.29
C SER A 74 -5.69 1.47 24.91
N GLU A 75 -6.50 0.49 24.49
CA GLU A 75 -7.82 0.24 25.07
C GLU A 75 -7.75 -0.65 26.32
N ILE A 76 -6.77 -1.57 26.39
CA ILE A 76 -6.54 -2.39 27.59
C ILE A 76 -6.08 -1.53 28.76
N GLU A 77 -5.18 -0.57 28.55
CA GLU A 77 -4.69 0.33 29.62
C GLU A 77 -5.71 1.35 30.12
N LYS A 78 -6.83 1.53 29.40
CA LYS A 78 -7.92 2.40 29.84
C LYS A 78 -8.92 1.70 30.75
N LYS A 79 -8.89 0.37 30.80
CA LYS A 79 -9.66 -0.43 31.76
C LYS A 79 -8.88 -0.59 33.05
#